data_AF-A0A5K1GIW5-F1
#
_entry.id   AF-A0A5K1GIW5-F1
#
_cell.length_a   1.000
_cell.length_b   1.000
_cell.length_c   1.000
_cell.angle_alpha   90.00
_cell.angle_beta   90.00
_cell.angle_gamma   90.00
#
_symmetry.space_group_name_H-M   'P 1'
#
loop_
_entity.id
_entity.type
_entity.pdbx_description
1 polymer ?
#
loop_
_entity_poly.entity_id
_entity_poly.type
_entity_poly.pdbx_seq_one_letter_code
_entity_poly.pdbx_strand_id
1 'polypeptide(L)' 'MGIADAILDLVSSGTTLRENNLKEIEGGIVLKSQ' A
#
# COMPACT_ATOMS: atom_id res chain seq x y z
N MET A 1 -4.36 -3.28 -15.51
CA MET A 1 -4.47 -4.24 -14.39
C MET A 1 -3.90 -5.58 -14.83
N GLY A 2 -3.29 -6.33 -13.91
CA GLY A 2 -2.65 -7.63 -14.21
C GLY A 2 -1.14 -7.61 -14.43
N ILE A 3 -0.44 -6.58 -13.95
CA ILE A 3 1.04 -6.50 -14.00
C ILE A 3 1.67 -7.15 -12.76
N ALA A 4 1.03 -7.02 -11.60
CA ALA A 4 1.52 -7.56 -10.34
C ALA A 4 0.34 -7.96 -9.43
N ASP A 5 0.60 -8.91 -8.52
CA ASP A 5 -0.37 -9.42 -7.55
C ASP A 5 -0.50 -8.51 -6.31
N ALA A 6 0.57 -7.77 -5.97
CA ALA A 6 0.64 -6.79 -4.89
C ALA A 6 1.64 -5.68 -5.24
N ILE A 7 1.58 -4.57 -4.51
CA ILE A 7 2.53 -3.46 -4.64
C ILE A 7 3.18 -3.16 -3.29
N LEU A 8 4.40 -2.62 -3.33
CA LEU A 8 5.06 -1.98 -2.19
C LEU A 8 5.20 -0.50 -2.55
N ASP A 9 4.70 0.38 -1.68
CA ASP A 9 4.62 1.81 -1.95
C ASP A 9 4.83 2.63 -0.67
N LEU A 10 5.12 3.92 -0.81
CA LEU A 10 5.12 4.87 0.28
C LEU A 10 3.69 5.31 0.58
N VAL A 11 3.24 5.01 1.79
CA VAL A 11 1.88 5.32 2.23
C VAL A 11 1.93 6.39 3.32
N SER A 12 1.16 7.46 3.13
CA SER A 12 1.02 8.55 4.12
C SER A 12 -0.38 8.53 4.77
N SER A 13 -1.40 9.07 4.09
CA SER A 13 -2.79 9.09 4.62
C SER A 13 -3.60 7.84 4.28
N GLY A 14 -3.12 6.99 3.37
CA GLY A 14 -3.87 5.85 2.83
C GLY A 14 -4.95 6.22 1.81
N THR A 15 -5.09 7.49 1.41
CA THR A 15 -6.12 7.92 0.44
C THR A 15 -5.99 7.17 -0.89
N THR A 16 -4.77 7.04 -1.41
CA THR A 16 -4.49 6.35 -2.68
C THR A 16 -4.86 4.86 -2.62
N LEU A 17 -4.64 4.20 -1.49
CA LEU A 17 -5.02 2.79 -1.33
C LEU A 17 -6.55 2.64 -1.41
N ARG A 18 -7.29 3.51 -0.70
CA ARG A 18 -8.75 3.49 -0.70
C ARG A 18 -9.34 3.73 -2.08
N GLU A 19 -8.81 4.70 -2.83
CA GLU A 19 -9.26 5.01 -4.19
C GLU A 19 -9.03 3.88 -5.19
N ASN A 20 -8.05 3.00 -4.92
CA ASN A 20 -7.73 1.83 -5.74
C ASN A 20 -8.27 0.51 -5.17
N ASN A 21 -9.16 0.57 -4.17
CA ASN A 21 -9.71 -0.61 -3.49
C ASN A 21 -8.63 -1.55 -2.91
N LEU A 22 -7.50 -0.99 -2.49
CA LEU A 22 -6.40 -1.70 -1.85
C LEU A 22 -6.47 -1.61 -0.33
N LYS A 23 -5.79 -2.53 0.34
CA LYS A 23 -5.58 -2.52 1.79
C LYS A 23 -4.13 -2.84 2.11
N GLU A 24 -3.65 -2.34 3.24
CA GLU A 24 -2.38 -2.80 3.80
C GLU A 24 -2.49 -4.25 4.27
N ILE A 25 -1.35 -4.94 4.24
CA ILE A 25 -1.22 -6.32 4.75
C ILE A 25 -0.69 -6.24 6.19
N GLU A 26 -1.27 -7.02 7.09
CA GLU A 26 -0.79 -7.11 8.48
C GLU A 26 0.67 -7.56 8.52
N GLY A 27 1.51 -6.85 9.27
CA GLY A 27 2.97 -7.06 9.27
C GLY A 27 3.69 -6.60 8.00
N GLY A 28 2.97 -5.99 7.03
CA GLY A 28 3.51 -5.52 5.75
C GLY A 28 4.19 -4.14 5.79
N ILE A 29 4.29 -3.50 6.96
CA ILE A 29 5.05 -2.25 7.11
C ILE A 29 6.55 -2.58 7.10
N VAL A 30 7.23 -2.20 6.03
CA VAL A 30 8.68 -2.42 5.87
C VAL A 30 9.49 -1.47 6.75
N LEU A 31 9.14 -0.18 6.74
CA LEU A 31 9.78 0.85 7.55
C LEU A 31 8.81 2.00 7.82
N LYS A 32 9.15 2.84 8.80
CA LYS A 32 8.50 4.13 9.04
C LYS A 32 9.48 5.24 8.69
N SER A 33 9.14 6.04 7.68
CA SER A 33 9.90 7.25 7.33
C SER A 33 9.32 8.45 8.08
N GLN A 34 10.19 9.41 8.41
CA GLN A 34 9.81 10.75 8.87
C GLN A 34 9.78 11.71 7.69
#